data_AF-A0A961DNM2-F1
#
_entry.id   AF-A0A961DNM2-F1
#
_cell.length_a   1.000
_cell.length_b   1.000
_cell.length_c   1.000
_cell.angle_alpha   90.00
_cell.angle_beta   90.00
_cell.angle_gamma   90.00
#
_symmetry.space_group_name_H-M   'P 1'
#
loop_
_entity.id
_entity.type
_entity.pdbx_description
1 polymer ?
#
loop_
_entity_poly.entity_id
_entity_poly.type
_entity_poly.pdbx_seq_one_letter_code
_entity_poly.pdbx_strand_id
1 'polypeptide(L)'
;MRLRTLPAASEPAFPLEHDYFEIVYTPLVGPTAVLLARAMARHLDAAGGPTTVCPIELALEVGIRVSSTDPLGKKSHLVHAIDRLAYNHVISRLGDRVLGVREAIPLLSPRVVEKLPAPAQEAHERYSGR
;
A
#
# COMPACT_ATOMS: atom_id res chain seq x y z
N MET A 1 8.68 2.84 -13.68
CA MET A 1 8.90 2.97 -12.22
C MET A 1 9.35 1.61 -11.71
N ARG A 2 10.44 1.53 -10.96
CA ARG A 2 10.97 0.27 -10.45
C ARG A 2 10.39 -0.04 -9.08
N LEU A 3 9.87 -1.25 -8.90
CA LEU A 3 9.40 -1.79 -7.64
C LEU A 3 10.47 -2.72 -7.06
N ARG A 4 10.61 -2.72 -5.74
CA ARG A 4 11.45 -3.67 -4.99
C ARG A 4 10.69 -4.13 -3.76
N THR A 5 10.83 -5.39 -3.41
CA THR A 5 10.31 -5.89 -2.13
C THR A 5 11.12 -5.33 -0.97
N LEU A 6 10.44 -4.96 0.11
CA LEU A 6 11.00 -4.67 1.41
C LEU A 6 10.51 -5.75 2.39
N PRO A 7 11.36 -6.16 3.34
CA PRO A 7 10.94 -7.11 4.36
C PRO A 7 9.82 -6.53 5.24
N ALA A 8 9.08 -7.44 5.88
CA ALA A 8 8.14 -7.09 6.93
C ALA A 8 8.82 -6.21 8.00
N ALA A 9 8.06 -5.26 8.56
CA ALA A 9 8.62 -4.34 9.56
C ALA A 9 8.80 -5.00 10.94
N SER A 10 7.92 -5.93 11.28
CA SER A 10 7.91 -6.68 12.54
C SER A 10 6.98 -7.88 12.42
N GLU A 11 7.10 -8.86 13.32
CA GLU A 11 6.14 -9.95 13.46
C GLU A 11 5.17 -9.70 14.64
N PRO A 12 3.89 -10.09 14.53
CA PRO A 12 3.25 -10.72 13.37
C PRO A 12 3.00 -9.71 12.23
N ALA A 13 3.03 -10.20 10.99
CA ALA A 13 2.83 -9.40 9.78
C ALA A 13 1.79 -10.05 8.85
N PHE A 14 1.03 -9.22 8.14
CA PHE A 14 0.02 -9.65 7.18
C PHE A 14 0.45 -9.28 5.77
N PRO A 15 0.40 -10.20 4.79
CA PRO A 15 0.64 -9.88 3.40
C PRO A 15 -0.27 -8.74 2.91
N LEU A 16 0.20 -7.94 1.96
CA LEU A 16 -0.62 -6.85 1.40
C LEU A 16 -1.93 -7.35 0.77
N GLU A 17 -1.98 -8.61 0.34
CA GLU A 17 -3.19 -9.20 -0.22
C GLU A 17 -4.22 -9.65 0.81
N HIS A 18 -3.84 -9.72 2.08
CA HIS A 18 -4.67 -10.21 3.17
C HIS A 18 -5.73 -9.19 3.59
N ASP A 19 -6.92 -9.68 3.96
CA ASP A 19 -8.08 -8.87 4.38
C ASP A 19 -7.76 -7.89 5.52
N TYR A 20 -6.83 -8.24 6.40
CA TYR A 20 -6.32 -7.34 7.43
C TYR A 20 -5.83 -6.01 6.85
N PHE A 21 -5.04 -6.03 5.77
CA PHE A 21 -4.58 -4.79 5.13
C PHE A 21 -5.77 -4.02 4.55
N GLU A 22 -6.67 -4.70 3.84
CA GLU A 22 -7.82 -4.04 3.23
C GLU A 22 -8.75 -3.42 4.27
N ILE A 23 -9.14 -4.15 5.31
CA ILE A 23 -10.13 -3.68 6.29
C ILE A 23 -9.51 -2.70 7.28
N VAL A 24 -8.32 -3.01 7.81
CA VAL A 24 -7.73 -2.25 8.92
C VAL A 24 -6.93 -1.04 8.45
N TYR A 25 -6.27 -1.10 7.28
CA TYR A 25 -5.49 0.04 6.77
C TYR A 25 -6.31 0.99 5.88
N THR A 26 -7.44 0.56 5.29
CA THR A 26 -8.27 1.46 4.45
C THR A 26 -8.61 2.79 5.13
N PRO A 27 -9.02 2.85 6.41
CA PRO A 27 -9.29 4.12 7.07
C PRO A 27 -8.05 5.04 7.18
N LEU A 28 -6.83 4.49 7.15
CA LEU A 28 -5.58 5.24 7.28
C LEU A 28 -5.06 5.75 5.94
N VAL A 29 -5.04 4.89 4.92
CA VAL A 29 -4.43 5.20 3.61
C VAL A 29 -5.46 5.58 2.55
N GLY A 30 -6.73 5.20 2.76
CA GLY A 30 -7.81 5.32 1.78
C GLY A 30 -7.84 4.14 0.79
N PRO A 31 -9.01 3.88 0.17
CA PRO A 31 -9.25 2.69 -0.66
C PRO A 31 -8.33 2.62 -1.88
N THR A 32 -8.11 3.76 -2.55
CA THR A 32 -7.21 3.83 -3.71
C THR A 32 -5.77 3.45 -3.37
N ALA A 33 -5.27 3.83 -2.19
CA ALA A 33 -3.94 3.47 -1.75
C ALA A 33 -3.83 1.98 -1.43
N VAL A 34 -4.87 1.38 -0.83
CA VAL A 34 -4.95 -0.07 -0.62
C VAL A 34 -4.88 -0.82 -1.95
N LEU A 35 -5.71 -0.45 -2.93
CA LEU A 35 -5.71 -1.09 -4.25
C LEU A 35 -4.35 -0.96 -4.94
N LEU A 36 -3.72 0.22 -4.83
CA LEU A 36 -2.39 0.48 -5.38
C LEU A 36 -1.32 -0.41 -4.76
N ALA A 37 -1.29 -0.55 -3.43
CA ALA A 37 -0.33 -1.42 -2.76
C ALA A 37 -0.52 -2.89 -3.13
N ARG A 38 -1.77 -3.36 -3.23
CA ARG A 38 -2.09 -4.73 -3.68
C ARG A 38 -1.67 -4.98 -5.13
N ALA A 39 -1.90 -4.02 -6.02
CA ALA A 39 -1.43 -4.10 -7.40
C ALA A 39 0.10 -4.20 -7.46
N MET A 40 0.81 -3.35 -6.72
CA MET A 40 2.28 -3.42 -6.65
C MET A 40 2.78 -4.76 -6.10
N ALA A 41 2.13 -5.33 -5.09
CA ALA A 41 2.46 -6.65 -4.55
C ALA A 41 2.31 -7.74 -5.61
N ARG A 42 1.15 -7.79 -6.30
CA ARG A 42 0.93 -8.73 -7.42
C ARG A 42 1.99 -8.64 -8.51
N HIS A 43 2.40 -7.43 -8.88
CA HIS A 43 3.47 -7.23 -9.88
C HIS A 43 4.82 -7.75 -9.41
N LEU A 44 5.15 -7.59 -8.13
CA LEU A 44 6.39 -8.13 -7.54
C LEU A 44 6.34 -9.66 -7.48
N ASP A 45 5.22 -10.23 -7.05
CA ASP A 45 5.03 -11.68 -6.92
C ASP A 45 5.05 -12.36 -8.29
N ALA A 46 4.34 -11.82 -9.28
CA ALA A 46 4.33 -12.32 -10.65
C ALA A 46 5.72 -12.27 -11.32
N ALA A 47 6.54 -11.30 -10.94
CA ALA A 47 7.91 -11.17 -11.45
C ALA A 47 8.93 -12.02 -10.66
N GLY A 48 8.56 -12.57 -9.51
CA GLY A 48 9.48 -13.26 -8.60
C GLY A 48 10.58 -12.35 -8.02
N GLY A 49 10.34 -11.03 -7.95
CA GLY A 49 11.34 -10.07 -7.49
C GLY A 49 11.21 -8.67 -8.06
N PRO A 50 12.27 -7.84 -7.98
CA PRO A 50 12.25 -6.46 -8.45
C PRO A 50 11.84 -6.31 -9.92
N THR A 51 10.77 -5.56 -10.16
CA THR A 51 10.20 -5.37 -11.50
C THR A 51 10.06 -3.89 -11.87
N THR A 52 9.81 -3.62 -13.15
CA THR A 52 9.51 -2.27 -13.64
C THR A 52 8.08 -2.23 -14.13
N VAL A 53 7.30 -1.28 -13.62
CA VAL A 53 5.91 -1.04 -14.03
C VAL A 53 5.76 0.33 -14.68
N CYS A 54 4.84 0.45 -15.63
CA CYS A 54 4.44 1.74 -16.17
C CYS A 54 3.51 2.46 -15.18
N PRO A 55 3.81 3.70 -14.73
CA PRO A 55 2.94 4.43 -13.82
C PRO A 55 1.52 4.66 -14.35
N ILE A 56 1.38 4.82 -15.67
CA ILE A 56 0.08 5.04 -16.33
C ILE A 56 -0.74 3.75 -16.27
N GLU A 57 -0.16 2.62 -16.67
CA GLU A 57 -0.85 1.32 -16.63
C GLU A 57 -1.23 0.93 -15.21
N LEU A 58 -0.32 1.15 -14.25
CA LEU A 58 -0.58 0.88 -12.83
C LEU A 58 -1.73 1.76 -12.29
N ALA A 59 -1.76 3.05 -12.66
CA ALA A 59 -2.86 3.93 -12.26
C ALA A 59 -4.19 3.47 -12.84
N LEU A 60 -4.22 3.10 -14.13
CA LEU A 60 -5.42 2.60 -14.78
C LEU A 60 -5.92 1.28 -14.17
N GLU A 61 -5.00 0.37 -13.81
CA GLU A 61 -5.32 -0.90 -13.15
C GLU A 61 -6.14 -0.69 -11.86
N VAL A 62 -5.85 0.38 -11.12
CA VAL A 62 -6.54 0.70 -9.85
C VAL A 62 -7.60 1.79 -10.00
N GLY A 63 -8.02 2.10 -11.23
CA GLY A 63 -9.08 3.06 -11.53
C GLY A 63 -8.72 4.52 -11.29
N ILE A 64 -7.44 4.87 -11.21
CA ILE A 64 -6.98 6.25 -11.06
C ILE A 64 -6.93 6.92 -12.44
N ARG A 65 -7.64 8.05 -12.55
CA ARG A 65 -7.56 8.89 -13.75
C ARG A 65 -6.18 9.51 -13.87
N VAL A 66 -5.53 9.29 -15.02
CA VAL A 66 -4.23 9.86 -15.34
C VAL A 66 -4.44 11.21 -16.05
N SER A 67 -3.80 12.29 -15.59
CA SER A 67 -3.71 13.51 -16.39
C SER A 67 -2.62 13.32 -17.45
N SER A 68 -2.93 13.66 -18.70
CA SER A 68 -2.11 13.30 -19.87
C SER A 68 -0.72 13.96 -19.93
N THR A 69 -0.44 14.96 -19.10
CA THR A 69 0.78 15.76 -19.18
C THR A 69 1.90 15.32 -18.24
N ASP A 70 1.59 14.78 -17.05
CA ASP A 70 2.58 14.21 -16.13
C ASP A 70 1.93 13.22 -15.13
N PRO A 71 2.04 11.90 -15.36
CA PRO A 71 1.45 10.90 -14.49
C PRO A 71 2.06 10.88 -13.07
N LEU A 72 3.26 11.44 -12.90
CA LEU A 72 3.96 11.58 -11.61
C LEU A 72 4.02 13.04 -11.13
N GLY A 73 3.16 13.90 -11.67
CA GLY A 73 3.11 15.31 -11.27
C GLY A 73 2.57 15.49 -9.85
N LYS A 74 2.88 16.65 -9.25
CA LYS A 74 2.47 17.00 -7.86
C LYS A 74 0.95 16.98 -7.59
N LYS A 75 0.14 17.05 -8.65
CA LYS A 75 -1.34 17.01 -8.57
C LYS A 75 -1.91 15.64 -8.96
N SER A 76 -1.06 14.64 -9.21
CA SER A 76 -1.48 13.31 -9.62
C SER A 76 -2.08 12.55 -8.46
N HIS A 77 -3.27 11.98 -8.66
CA HIS A 77 -3.91 11.08 -7.69
C HIS A 77 -3.03 9.85 -7.39
N LEU A 78 -2.24 9.39 -8.36
CA LEU A 78 -1.28 8.31 -8.16
C LEU A 78 -0.19 8.76 -7.16
N VAL A 79 0.36 9.96 -7.32
CA VAL A 79 1.38 10.49 -6.41
C VAL A 79 0.82 10.66 -5.01
N HIS A 80 -0.40 11.18 -4.86
CA HIS A 80 -1.04 11.30 -3.56
C HIS A 80 -1.29 9.93 -2.89
N ALA A 81 -1.66 8.91 -3.65
CA ALA A 81 -1.80 7.55 -3.12
C ALA A 81 -0.45 6.97 -2.67
N ILE A 82 0.60 7.15 -3.48
CA ILE A 82 1.99 6.79 -3.13
C ILE A 82 2.42 7.52 -1.84
N ASP A 83 2.14 8.81 -1.72
CA ASP A 83 2.51 9.60 -0.54
C ASP A 83 1.80 9.12 0.72
N ARG A 84 0.52 8.76 0.63
CA ARG A 84 -0.23 8.17 1.76
C ARG A 84 0.35 6.82 2.18
N LEU A 85 0.70 5.96 1.22
CA LEU A 85 1.36 4.68 1.50
C LEU A 85 2.74 4.88 2.14
N ALA A 86 3.50 5.87 1.67
CA ALA A 86 4.83 6.19 2.22
C ALA A 86 4.73 6.74 3.64
N TYR A 87 3.77 7.64 3.90
CA TYR A 87 3.50 8.19 5.23
C TYR A 87 3.11 7.10 6.24
N ASN A 88 2.33 6.10 5.81
CA ASN A 88 1.93 4.96 6.65
C ASN A 88 2.93 3.79 6.59
N HIS A 89 4.13 4.02 6.06
CA HIS A 89 5.22 3.04 5.98
C HIS A 89 4.89 1.74 5.23
N VAL A 90 3.85 1.71 4.40
CA VAL A 90 3.52 0.55 3.54
C VAL A 90 4.52 0.45 2.39
N ILE A 91 4.98 1.59 1.89
CA ILE A 91 6.06 1.70 0.90
C ILE A 91 7.15 2.64 1.39
N SER A 92 8.28 2.68 0.68
CA SER A 92 9.36 3.64 0.88
C SER A 92 9.89 4.13 -0.47
N ARG A 93 10.19 5.42 -0.59
CA ARG A 93 10.85 5.99 -1.76
C ARG A 93 12.36 5.73 -1.64
N LEU A 94 12.91 4.87 -2.49
CA LEU A 94 14.34 4.49 -2.49
C LEU A 94 15.17 5.31 -3.51
N GLY A 95 14.50 6.15 -4.29
CA GLY A 95 15.08 7.03 -5.30
C GLY A 95 13.96 7.61 -6.18
N ASP A 96 14.31 8.48 -7.13
CA ASP A 96 13.35 9.26 -7.93
C ASP A 96 12.27 8.41 -8.62
N ARG A 97 12.62 7.19 -9.05
CA ARG A 97 11.72 6.25 -9.73
C ARG A 97 11.76 4.85 -9.14
N VAL A 98 12.19 4.71 -7.89
CA VAL A 98 12.31 3.43 -7.20
C VAL A 98 11.46 3.43 -5.94
N LEU A 99 10.48 2.53 -5.89
CA LEU A 99 9.64 2.30 -4.73
C LEU A 99 9.98 0.95 -4.11
N GLY A 100 10.23 0.94 -2.81
CA GLY A 100 10.24 -0.26 -1.99
C GLY A 100 8.83 -0.52 -1.46
N VAL A 101 8.31 -1.72 -1.64
CA VAL A 101 6.97 -2.14 -1.22
C VAL A 101 7.13 -3.22 -0.17
N ARG A 102 6.52 -3.05 1.01
CA ARG A 102 6.59 -4.08 2.04
C ARG A 102 5.83 -5.32 1.61
N GLU A 103 6.45 -6.47 1.74
CA GLU A 103 5.80 -7.77 1.49
C GLU A 103 4.63 -8.00 2.46
N ALA A 104 4.84 -7.60 3.72
CA ALA A 104 3.82 -7.69 4.76
C ALA A 104 3.85 -6.46 5.67
N ILE A 105 2.66 -6.09 6.14
CA ILE A 105 2.43 -4.98 7.07
C ILE A 105 2.26 -5.49 8.50
N PRO A 106 2.75 -4.74 9.50
CA PRO A 106 2.63 -5.15 10.89
C PRO A 106 1.20 -4.96 11.42
N LEU A 107 0.95 -5.47 12.62
CA LEU A 107 -0.18 -5.01 13.42
C LEU A 107 -0.09 -3.51 13.67
N LEU A 108 -1.25 -2.85 13.70
CA LEU A 108 -1.32 -1.45 14.13
C LEU A 108 -1.13 -1.36 15.64
N SER A 109 -0.56 -0.24 16.10
CA SER A 109 -0.46 0.01 17.53
C SER A 109 -1.85 0.26 18.15
N PRO A 110 -2.08 -0.11 19.42
CA PRO A 110 -3.39 0.06 20.07
C PRO A 110 -3.95 1.48 19.96
N ARG A 111 -3.07 2.48 20.10
CA ARG A 111 -3.42 3.91 19.99
C ARG A 111 -3.94 4.31 18.62
N VAL A 112 -3.52 3.64 17.55
CA VAL A 112 -4.05 3.88 16.20
C VAL A 112 -5.39 3.18 16.05
N VAL A 113 -5.50 1.94 16.55
CA VAL A 113 -6.72 1.13 16.48
C VAL A 113 -7.88 1.81 17.17
N GLU A 114 -7.68 2.37 18.37
CA GLU A 114 -8.70 3.12 19.13
C GLU A 114 -9.37 4.26 18.34
N LYS A 115 -8.69 4.80 17.31
CA LYS A 115 -9.17 5.89 16.47
C LYS A 115 -9.85 5.43 15.19
N LEU A 116 -9.83 4.13 14.90
CA LEU A 116 -10.43 3.58 13.69
C LEU A 116 -11.96 3.46 13.84
N PRO A 117 -12.71 3.38 12.73
CA PRO A 117 -14.12 2.99 12.79
C PRO A 117 -14.30 1.60 13.42
N ALA A 118 -15.42 1.38 14.11
CA ALA A 118 -15.70 0.12 14.81
C ALA A 118 -15.47 -1.15 13.95
N PRO A 119 -15.88 -1.23 12.66
CA PRO A 119 -15.62 -2.42 11.85
C PRO A 119 -14.12 -2.74 11.67
N ALA A 120 -13.26 -1.72 11.63
CA ALA A 120 -11.82 -1.91 11.51
C ALA A 120 -11.16 -2.28 12.86
N GLN A 121 -11.73 -1.84 13.98
CA GLN A 121 -11.32 -2.28 15.31
C GLN A 121 -11.64 -3.76 15.52
N GLU A 122 -12.89 -4.16 15.22
CA GLU A 122 -13.34 -5.55 15.32
C GLU A 122 -12.52 -6.49 14.42
N ALA A 123 -12.19 -6.05 13.21
CA ALA A 123 -11.31 -6.80 12.32
C ALA A 123 -9.90 -6.93 12.91
N HIS A 124 -9.35 -5.85 13.48
CA HIS A 124 -8.04 -5.89 14.12
C HIS A 124 -8.00 -6.90 15.28
N GLU A 125 -9.01 -6.90 16.15
CA GLU A 125 -9.15 -7.86 17.26
C GLU A 125 -9.19 -9.30 16.73
N ARG A 126 -10.09 -9.57 15.76
CA ARG A 126 -10.24 -10.88 15.10
C ARG A 126 -8.92 -11.44 14.56
N TYR A 127 -8.14 -10.63 13.85
CA TYR A 127 -6.90 -11.08 13.22
C TYR A 127 -5.69 -11.05 14.16
N SER A 128 -5.70 -10.22 15.20
CA SER A 128 -4.63 -10.17 16.21
C SER A 128 -4.76 -11.26 17.28
N GLY A 129 -5.89 -11.99 17.31
CA GLY A 129 -6.15 -13.06 18.27
C GLY A 129 -6.43 -12.55 19.68
N ARG A 130 -6.99 -11.33 19.79
CA ARG A 130 -7.42 -10.72 21.05
C ARG A 130 -8.93 -10.69 21.18
#